data_AF-A0A9X2HXA7-F1
#
_entry.id   AF-A0A9X2HXA7-F1
#
_cell.length_a   1.000
_cell.length_b   1.000
_cell.length_c   1.000
_cell.angle_alpha   90.00
_cell.angle_beta   90.00
_cell.angle_gamma   90.00
#
_symmetry.space_group_name_H-M   'P 1'
#
loop_
_entity.id
_entity.type
_entity.pdbx_description
1 polymer ?
#
loop_
_entity_poly.entity_id
_entity_poly.type
_entity_poly.pdbx_seq_one_letter_code
_entity_poly.pdbx_strand_id
1 'polypeptide(L)'
;MNWQVSIERHGAEAQPVVVIDGFADAERFRDDAAFLSFAPIGPHYPGIRAVVAPPMLRDLIARIEPIAAEMFGIPALQVVDAFYSIVTTPPSALTPIQRLPHFDEVSPDRLALLHYLSPDERSGTAFYRHRTTGFESIDAGRLAPYRAALDADLRRHGIPDARYIAGDTPVFERLAVYGGRFNRAILYRSNTLHCADLPDSLTLDPDPATGRLTVNTFLDKA
;
A
#
# COMPACT_ATOMS: atom_id res chain seq x y z
N MET A 1 -14.68 -14.46 13.36
CA MET A 1 -14.29 -13.79 12.11
C MET A 1 -14.25 -14.84 11.02
N ASN A 2 -15.04 -14.66 9.96
CA ASN A 2 -15.05 -15.53 8.78
C ASN A 2 -14.49 -14.72 7.60
N TRP A 3 -13.23 -14.96 7.25
CA TRP A 3 -12.61 -14.29 6.11
C TRP A 3 -13.21 -14.77 4.80
N GLN A 4 -13.50 -13.82 3.91
CA GLN A 4 -13.69 -14.13 2.49
C GLN A 4 -12.39 -13.81 1.78
N VAL A 5 -11.68 -14.84 1.36
CA VAL A 5 -10.36 -14.72 0.73
C VAL A 5 -10.53 -14.92 -0.77
N SER A 6 -9.95 -14.01 -1.54
CA SER A 6 -9.76 -14.17 -2.99
C SER A 6 -8.32 -13.85 -3.36
N ILE A 7 -7.85 -14.49 -4.41
CA ILE A 7 -6.49 -14.33 -4.92
C ILE A 7 -6.61 -13.81 -6.34
N GLU A 8 -5.97 -12.69 -6.59
CA GLU A 8 -5.91 -12.09 -7.91
C GLU A 8 -4.46 -11.99 -8.37
N ARG A 9 -4.26 -12.03 -9.68
CA ARG A 9 -2.96 -11.84 -10.32
C ARG A 9 -3.14 -10.83 -11.44
N HIS A 10 -2.20 -9.91 -11.58
CA HIS A 10 -2.23 -8.88 -12.60
C HIS A 10 -0.87 -8.77 -13.30
N GLY A 11 -0.87 -8.13 -14.46
CA GLY A 11 0.34 -7.89 -15.23
C GLY A 11 0.95 -9.17 -15.84
N ALA A 12 2.19 -9.01 -16.32
CA ALA A 12 2.97 -10.05 -16.97
C ALA A 12 3.81 -10.84 -15.96
N GLU A 13 4.19 -10.24 -14.82
CA GLU A 13 4.86 -10.96 -13.74
C GLU A 13 3.87 -11.79 -12.90
N ALA A 14 2.56 -11.55 -13.09
CA ALA A 14 1.48 -12.27 -12.41
C ALA A 14 1.64 -12.27 -10.88
N GLN A 15 2.13 -11.16 -10.31
CA GLN A 15 2.32 -11.00 -8.87
C GLN A 15 0.98 -11.22 -8.15
N PRO A 16 0.94 -12.06 -7.11
CA PRO A 16 -0.29 -12.31 -6.39
C PRO A 16 -0.64 -11.14 -5.46
N VAL A 17 -1.91 -10.78 -5.46
CA VAL A 17 -2.54 -9.95 -4.42
C VAL A 17 -3.62 -10.79 -3.77
N VAL A 18 -3.50 -10.98 -2.46
CA VAL A 18 -4.55 -11.63 -1.68
C VAL A 18 -5.47 -10.56 -1.15
N VAL A 19 -6.77 -10.69 -1.41
CA VAL A 19 -7.82 -9.81 -0.90
C VAL A 19 -8.60 -10.57 0.17
N ILE A 20 -8.76 -9.95 1.35
CA ILE A 20 -9.37 -10.56 2.53
C ILE A 20 -10.47 -9.62 3.05
N ASP A 21 -11.73 -9.97 2.84
CA ASP A 21 -12.87 -9.25 3.40
C ASP A 21 -13.24 -9.77 4.80
N GLY A 22 -13.65 -8.85 5.69
CA GLY A 22 -13.96 -9.18 7.09
C GLY A 22 -12.71 -9.47 7.92
N PHE A 23 -11.61 -8.74 7.63
CA PHE A 23 -10.26 -9.07 8.08
C PHE A 23 -10.09 -9.09 9.60
N ALA A 24 -10.63 -8.11 10.31
CA ALA A 24 -10.45 -7.98 11.75
C ALA A 24 -11.73 -7.56 12.47
N ASP A 25 -11.64 -7.40 13.78
CA ASP A 25 -12.59 -6.59 14.54
C ASP A 25 -12.30 -5.10 14.24
N ALA A 26 -12.91 -4.59 13.16
CA ALA A 26 -12.61 -3.25 12.64
C ALA A 26 -12.90 -2.13 13.65
N GLU A 27 -13.97 -2.27 14.44
CA GLU A 27 -14.32 -1.27 15.45
C GLU A 27 -13.23 -1.18 16.52
N ARG A 28 -12.66 -2.32 16.96
CA ARG A 28 -11.52 -2.30 17.89
C ARG A 28 -10.31 -1.50 17.37
N PHE A 29 -10.02 -1.57 16.07
CA PHE A 29 -8.94 -0.77 15.47
C PHE A 29 -9.30 0.71 15.33
N ARG A 30 -10.57 1.02 15.01
CA ARG A 30 -11.06 2.41 14.93
C ARG A 30 -11.09 3.08 16.29
N ASP A 31 -11.55 2.37 17.31
CA ASP A 31 -11.55 2.83 18.70
C ASP A 31 -10.12 3.11 19.16
N ASP A 32 -9.19 2.17 18.96
CA ASP A 32 -7.78 2.37 19.31
C ASP A 32 -7.19 3.59 18.60
N ALA A 33 -7.41 3.73 17.28
CA ALA A 33 -6.96 4.89 16.52
C ALA A 33 -7.53 6.21 17.07
N ALA A 34 -8.78 6.26 17.51
CA ALA A 34 -9.42 7.47 18.03
C ALA A 34 -8.77 8.00 19.32
N PHE A 35 -8.04 7.16 20.07
CA PHE A 35 -7.31 7.56 21.28
C PHE A 35 -5.84 7.92 21.05
N LEU A 36 -5.35 7.81 19.80
CA LEU A 36 -3.95 8.07 19.48
C LEU A 36 -3.72 9.48 18.93
N SER A 37 -2.50 9.99 19.14
CA SER A 37 -2.03 11.21 18.48
C SER A 37 -1.35 10.87 17.16
N PHE A 38 -1.81 11.48 16.08
CA PHE A 38 -1.26 11.30 14.75
C PHE A 38 -0.25 12.41 14.42
N ALA A 39 0.86 12.03 13.79
CA ALA A 39 1.88 12.96 13.32
C ALA A 39 2.51 12.45 12.01
N PRO A 40 3.21 13.29 11.24
CA PRO A 40 4.03 12.80 10.12
C PRO A 40 5.09 11.81 10.62
N ILE A 41 5.13 10.60 10.04
CA ILE A 41 6.15 9.58 10.34
C ILE A 41 6.80 9.14 9.03
N GLY A 42 8.09 9.45 8.90
CA GLY A 42 8.87 9.21 7.68
C GLY A 42 8.61 10.25 6.57
N PRO A 43 9.51 10.35 5.58
CA PRO A 43 9.45 11.41 4.57
C PRO A 43 8.54 11.10 3.38
N HIS A 44 8.09 9.86 3.22
CA HIS A 44 7.45 9.40 1.99
C HIS A 44 5.92 9.30 2.07
N TYR A 45 5.35 9.01 3.24
CA TYR A 45 3.90 8.90 3.35
C TYR A 45 3.23 10.28 3.29
N PRO A 46 2.25 10.51 2.40
CA PRO A 46 1.60 11.81 2.19
C PRO A 46 0.50 12.06 3.24
N GLY A 47 0.86 12.02 4.52
CA GLY A 47 -0.09 12.26 5.59
C GLY A 47 0.47 12.00 6.99
N ILE A 48 -0.43 11.66 7.90
CA ILE A 48 -0.13 11.47 9.31
C ILE A 48 -0.35 10.01 9.73
N ARG A 49 0.38 9.60 10.77
CA ARG A 49 0.44 8.23 11.25
C ARG A 49 0.48 8.15 12.78
N ALA A 50 0.05 7.01 13.30
CA ALA A 50 0.25 6.58 14.68
C ALA A 50 0.68 5.10 14.68
N VAL A 51 1.44 4.68 15.68
CA VAL A 51 1.94 3.30 15.79
C VAL A 51 0.80 2.37 16.21
N VAL A 52 0.68 1.21 15.55
CA VAL A 52 -0.24 0.14 15.97
C VAL A 52 0.48 -0.73 16.99
N ALA A 53 -0.16 -1.01 18.13
CA ALA A 53 0.43 -1.86 19.15
C ALA A 53 0.58 -3.32 18.63
N PRO A 54 1.77 -3.94 18.71
CA PRO A 54 2.00 -5.29 18.20
C PRO A 54 0.99 -6.37 18.67
N PRO A 55 0.49 -6.35 19.93
CA PRO A 55 -0.53 -7.31 20.36
C PRO A 55 -1.83 -7.27 19.55
N MET A 56 -2.16 -6.16 18.89
CA MET A 56 -3.36 -6.06 18.05
C MET A 56 -3.26 -6.92 16.79
N LEU A 57 -2.05 -7.17 16.31
CA LEU A 57 -1.80 -7.86 15.05
C LEU A 57 -1.50 -9.34 15.22
N ARG A 58 -1.05 -9.78 16.40
CA ARG A 58 -0.56 -11.15 16.66
C ARG A 58 -1.46 -12.25 16.08
N ASP A 59 -2.73 -12.26 16.45
CA ASP A 59 -3.67 -13.30 16.02
C ASP A 59 -4.01 -13.21 14.54
N LEU A 60 -3.97 -12.00 13.97
CA LEU A 60 -4.21 -11.77 12.54
C LEU A 60 -3.01 -12.28 11.72
N ILE A 61 -1.78 -11.99 12.15
CA ILE A 61 -0.57 -12.47 11.47
C ILE A 61 -0.49 -13.99 11.51
N ALA A 62 -0.75 -14.62 12.66
CA ALA A 62 -0.79 -16.09 12.76
C ALA A 62 -1.84 -16.73 11.83
N ARG A 63 -2.96 -16.04 11.55
CA ARG A 63 -3.96 -16.50 10.57
C ARG A 63 -3.56 -16.23 9.12
N ILE A 64 -2.71 -15.23 8.86
CA ILE A 64 -2.17 -14.94 7.53
C ILE A 64 -1.07 -15.94 7.15
N GLU A 65 -0.27 -16.43 8.09
CA GLU A 65 0.89 -17.30 7.81
C GLU A 65 0.62 -18.47 6.84
N PRO A 66 -0.50 -19.24 6.95
CA PRO A 66 -0.81 -20.28 5.96
C PRO A 66 -1.02 -19.73 4.54
N ILE A 67 -1.69 -18.58 4.42
CA ILE A 67 -1.90 -17.90 3.15
C ILE A 67 -0.55 -17.38 2.60
N ALA A 68 0.30 -16.84 3.48
CA ALA A 68 1.61 -16.36 3.09
C ALA A 68 2.53 -17.49 2.62
N ALA A 69 2.45 -18.65 3.26
CA ALA A 69 3.15 -19.87 2.85
C ALA A 69 2.73 -20.29 1.44
N GLU A 70 1.43 -20.39 1.20
CA GLU A 70 0.88 -20.86 -0.07
C GLU A 70 1.13 -19.87 -1.22
N MET A 71 0.91 -18.58 -0.98
CA MET A 71 0.91 -17.57 -2.05
C MET A 71 2.27 -16.95 -2.30
N PHE A 72 3.10 -16.82 -1.27
CA PHE A 72 4.36 -16.11 -1.34
C PHE A 72 5.58 -16.98 -0.98
N GLY A 73 5.36 -18.22 -0.52
CA GLY A 73 6.45 -19.10 -0.06
C GLY A 73 7.05 -18.69 1.28
N ILE A 74 6.32 -17.92 2.10
CA ILE A 74 6.80 -17.36 3.37
C ILE A 74 5.95 -17.92 4.52
N PRO A 75 6.40 -18.99 5.20
CA PRO A 75 5.57 -19.71 6.16
C PRO A 75 5.53 -19.11 7.57
N ALA A 76 6.45 -18.20 7.90
CA ALA A 76 6.53 -17.58 9.21
C ALA A 76 6.76 -16.08 9.02
N LEU A 77 5.98 -15.27 9.74
CA LEU A 77 5.96 -13.81 9.54
C LEU A 77 6.31 -13.09 10.84
N GLN A 78 7.17 -12.08 10.73
CA GLN A 78 7.44 -11.12 11.80
C GLN A 78 6.98 -9.73 11.38
N VAL A 79 6.33 -9.00 12.30
CA VAL A 79 5.97 -7.60 12.08
C VAL A 79 7.22 -6.75 12.20
N VAL A 80 7.54 -6.03 11.12
CA VAL A 80 8.62 -5.06 11.09
C VAL A 80 8.12 -3.75 11.68
N ASP A 81 7.06 -3.22 11.09
CA ASP A 81 6.41 -1.98 11.49
C ASP A 81 4.90 -2.07 11.20
N ALA A 82 4.11 -1.34 11.97
CA ALA A 82 2.68 -1.18 11.71
C ALA A 82 2.19 0.20 12.12
N PHE A 83 1.45 0.86 11.22
CA PHE A 83 0.95 2.21 11.42
C PHE A 83 -0.51 2.33 11.04
N TYR A 84 -1.30 2.97 11.91
CA TYR A 84 -2.48 3.69 11.47
C TYR A 84 -2.01 4.83 10.58
N SER A 85 -2.66 5.00 9.44
CA SER A 85 -2.23 5.91 8.39
C SER A 85 -3.44 6.65 7.83
N ILE A 86 -3.37 7.98 7.80
CA ILE A 86 -4.42 8.85 7.25
C ILE A 86 -3.77 9.78 6.22
N VAL A 87 -4.29 9.77 4.99
CA VAL A 87 -3.80 10.68 3.93
C VAL A 87 -4.35 12.08 4.21
N THR A 88 -3.46 13.05 4.37
CA THR A 88 -3.83 14.44 4.69
C THR A 88 -3.10 15.48 3.84
N THR A 89 -2.09 15.08 3.06
CA THR A 89 -1.35 16.01 2.21
C THR A 89 -2.17 16.37 0.97
N PRO A 90 -2.49 17.65 0.73
CA PRO A 90 -3.20 18.05 -0.48
C PRO A 90 -2.31 17.90 -1.73
N PRO A 91 -2.90 17.65 -2.92
CA PRO A 91 -2.18 17.51 -4.19
C PRO A 91 -1.08 18.55 -4.42
N SER A 92 -1.39 19.84 -4.16
CA SER A 92 -0.47 20.97 -4.34
C SER A 92 0.77 20.93 -3.43
N ALA A 93 0.73 20.17 -2.34
CA ALA A 93 1.83 20.02 -1.38
C ALA A 93 2.63 18.72 -1.57
N LEU A 94 2.25 17.87 -2.53
CA LEU A 94 2.96 16.62 -2.78
C LEU A 94 4.38 16.87 -3.29
N THR A 95 5.35 16.17 -2.70
CA THR A 95 6.71 16.07 -3.25
C THR A 95 6.71 15.22 -4.52
N PRO A 96 7.71 15.35 -5.42
CA PRO A 96 7.76 14.57 -6.66
C PRO A 96 7.62 13.06 -6.48
N ILE A 97 8.25 12.48 -5.46
CA ILE A 97 8.21 11.04 -5.20
C ILE A 97 6.81 10.54 -4.78
N GLN A 98 6.00 11.40 -4.18
CA GLN A 98 4.62 11.07 -3.77
C GLN A 98 3.61 11.09 -4.93
N ARG A 99 4.04 11.53 -6.12
CA ARG A 99 3.22 11.62 -7.34
C ARG A 99 3.43 10.42 -8.27
N LEU A 100 4.26 9.46 -7.86
CA LEU A 100 4.70 8.33 -8.66
C LEU A 100 4.37 7.01 -7.95
N PRO A 101 4.21 5.90 -8.69
CA PRO A 101 4.25 4.57 -8.11
C PRO A 101 5.57 4.34 -7.37
N HIS A 102 5.50 3.61 -6.26
CA HIS A 102 6.64 3.27 -5.42
C HIS A 102 6.64 1.78 -5.10
N PHE A 103 7.71 1.34 -4.47
CA PHE A 103 7.85 0.07 -3.80
C PHE A 103 8.44 0.37 -2.41
N ASP A 104 8.10 -0.43 -1.40
CA ASP A 104 8.50 -0.16 -0.02
C ASP A 104 9.88 -0.75 0.31
N GLU A 105 10.25 -1.85 -0.35
CA GLU A 105 11.47 -2.61 -0.10
C GLU A 105 11.88 -3.38 -1.36
N VAL A 106 13.17 -3.66 -1.55
CA VAL A 106 13.67 -4.44 -2.69
C VAL A 106 13.71 -5.95 -2.42
N SER A 107 13.69 -6.36 -1.16
CA SER A 107 13.56 -7.77 -0.80
C SER A 107 12.25 -8.36 -1.33
N PRO A 108 12.29 -9.47 -2.09
CA PRO A 108 11.07 -10.15 -2.52
C PRO A 108 10.32 -10.77 -1.34
N ASP A 109 11.00 -11.00 -0.22
CA ASP A 109 10.43 -11.68 0.96
C ASP A 109 9.73 -10.72 1.92
N ARG A 110 9.74 -9.40 1.66
CA ARG A 110 8.95 -8.45 2.42
C ARG A 110 7.54 -8.34 1.85
N LEU A 111 6.54 -8.47 2.71
CA LEU A 111 5.13 -8.30 2.38
C LEU A 111 4.56 -7.02 3.00
N ALA A 112 3.67 -6.38 2.26
CA ALA A 112 2.82 -5.30 2.75
C ALA A 112 1.39 -5.83 2.95
N LEU A 113 0.85 -5.60 4.15
CA LEU A 113 -0.53 -5.86 4.51
C LEU A 113 -1.21 -4.50 4.75
N LEU A 114 -2.20 -4.19 3.92
CA LEU A 114 -2.94 -2.94 3.99
C LEU A 114 -4.40 -3.21 4.34
N HIS A 115 -4.86 -2.77 5.50
CA HIS A 115 -6.22 -2.96 6.01
C HIS A 115 -7.00 -1.63 5.98
N TYR A 116 -8.10 -1.61 5.25
CA TYR A 116 -8.96 -0.45 5.05
C TYR A 116 -10.00 -0.33 6.16
N LEU A 117 -10.03 0.82 6.80
CA LEU A 117 -10.93 1.14 7.92
C LEU A 117 -11.76 2.41 7.68
N SER A 118 -11.59 3.07 6.53
CA SER A 118 -12.30 4.29 6.19
C SER A 118 -13.78 4.01 5.86
N PRO A 119 -14.72 4.87 6.31
CA PRO A 119 -16.11 4.79 5.88
C PRO A 119 -16.29 5.09 4.37
N ASP A 120 -15.42 5.94 3.82
CA ASP A 120 -15.35 6.20 2.39
C ASP A 120 -14.56 5.09 1.68
N GLU A 121 -15.28 4.25 0.94
CA GLU A 121 -14.73 3.11 0.18
C GLU A 121 -14.29 3.47 -1.24
N ARG A 122 -14.30 4.75 -1.62
CA ARG A 122 -13.91 5.16 -2.99
C ARG A 122 -12.41 5.13 -3.24
N SER A 123 -11.58 5.03 -2.18
CA SER A 123 -10.13 4.88 -2.31
C SER A 123 -9.72 3.41 -2.49
N GLY A 124 -8.47 3.17 -2.89
CA GLY A 124 -7.94 1.82 -3.02
C GLY A 124 -6.42 1.79 -3.12
N THR A 125 -5.90 0.72 -3.71
CA THR A 125 -4.49 0.59 -4.08
C THR A 125 -4.39 0.17 -5.54
N ALA A 126 -3.63 0.96 -6.31
CA ALA A 126 -3.34 0.69 -7.71
C ALA A 126 -1.94 0.09 -7.85
N PHE A 127 -1.80 -0.83 -8.80
CA PHE A 127 -0.54 -1.49 -9.15
C PHE A 127 -0.13 -1.11 -10.57
N TYR A 128 1.17 -1.01 -10.80
CA TYR A 128 1.72 -0.38 -12.01
C TYR A 128 2.85 -1.18 -12.65
N ARG A 129 3.03 -0.95 -13.96
CA ARG A 129 4.22 -1.33 -14.71
C ARG A 129 4.96 -0.07 -15.12
N HIS A 130 6.28 -0.06 -14.92
CA HIS A 130 7.14 0.96 -15.52
C HIS A 130 7.33 0.65 -17.01
N ARG A 131 6.92 1.57 -17.89
CA ARG A 131 6.83 1.29 -19.34
C ARG A 131 8.18 1.04 -19.98
N THR A 132 9.19 1.83 -19.63
CA THR A 132 10.52 1.75 -20.26
C THR A 132 11.26 0.46 -19.92
N THR A 133 11.13 -0.04 -18.69
CA THR A 133 11.80 -1.29 -18.27
C THR A 133 10.92 -2.52 -18.37
N GLY A 134 9.59 -2.35 -18.45
CA GLY A 134 8.62 -3.42 -18.34
C GLY A 134 8.47 -4.00 -16.93
N PHE A 135 9.13 -3.41 -15.91
CA PHE A 135 9.11 -3.94 -14.55
C PHE A 135 7.80 -3.64 -13.84
N GLU A 136 7.30 -4.64 -13.12
CA GLU A 136 6.14 -4.54 -12.22
C GLU A 136 6.58 -4.65 -10.76
N SER A 137 7.73 -5.29 -10.51
CA SER A 137 8.41 -5.35 -9.22
C SER A 137 9.89 -4.95 -9.32
N ILE A 138 10.43 -4.39 -8.24
CA ILE A 138 11.79 -3.87 -8.17
C ILE A 138 12.57 -4.62 -7.08
N ASP A 139 13.40 -5.58 -7.49
CA ASP A 139 14.38 -6.21 -6.61
C ASP A 139 15.74 -5.49 -6.61
N ALA A 140 16.70 -6.02 -5.84
CA ALA A 140 18.04 -5.45 -5.73
C ALA A 140 18.78 -5.38 -7.08
N GLY A 141 18.57 -6.35 -7.98
CA GLY A 141 19.17 -6.37 -9.32
C GLY A 141 18.49 -5.41 -10.29
N ARG A 142 17.20 -5.15 -10.09
CA ARG A 142 16.38 -4.23 -10.91
C ARG A 142 16.49 -2.78 -10.49
N LEU A 143 16.89 -2.50 -9.25
CA LEU A 143 16.88 -1.15 -8.68
C LEU A 143 17.71 -0.14 -9.50
N ALA A 144 18.95 -0.46 -9.81
CA ALA A 144 19.84 0.44 -10.55
C ALA A 144 19.34 0.73 -11.98
N PRO A 145 19.01 -0.28 -12.82
CA PRO A 145 18.47 -0.01 -14.15
C PRO A 145 17.11 0.70 -14.10
N TYR A 146 16.26 0.38 -13.12
CA TYR A 146 14.99 1.09 -12.91
C TYR A 146 15.19 2.58 -12.65
N ARG A 147 16.06 2.94 -11.69
CA ARG A 147 16.34 4.35 -11.35
C ARG A 147 16.88 5.13 -12.55
N ALA A 148 17.84 4.55 -13.27
CA ALA A 148 18.42 5.20 -14.44
C ALA A 148 17.37 5.45 -15.55
N ALA A 149 16.48 4.48 -15.79
CA ALA A 149 15.41 4.61 -16.76
C ALA A 149 14.35 5.63 -16.31
N LEU A 150 13.90 5.58 -15.05
CA LEU A 150 12.95 6.53 -14.49
C LEU A 150 13.49 7.97 -14.58
N ASP A 151 14.76 8.19 -14.24
CA ASP A 151 15.39 9.51 -14.35
C ASP A 151 15.42 10.00 -15.81
N ALA A 152 15.66 9.11 -16.78
CA ALA A 152 15.61 9.46 -18.19
C ALA A 152 14.19 9.81 -18.65
N ASP A 153 13.19 9.05 -18.18
CA ASP A 153 11.79 9.28 -18.48
C ASP A 153 11.29 10.61 -17.89
N LEU A 154 11.68 10.94 -16.66
CA LEU A 154 11.34 12.22 -16.04
C LEU A 154 12.03 13.41 -16.73
N ARG A 155 13.25 13.24 -17.27
CA ARG A 155 13.88 14.26 -18.12
C ARG A 155 13.15 14.44 -19.46
N ARG A 156 12.59 13.36 -20.02
CA ARG A 156 11.90 13.36 -21.31
C ARG A 156 10.47 13.89 -21.22
N HIS A 157 9.74 13.47 -20.20
CA HIS A 157 8.31 13.71 -20.03
C HIS A 157 8.00 14.81 -19.00
N GLY A 158 8.99 15.25 -18.23
CA GLY A 158 8.82 16.17 -17.12
C GLY A 158 8.45 15.46 -15.82
N ILE A 159 8.52 16.20 -14.72
CA ILE A 159 8.01 15.74 -13.42
C ILE A 159 6.47 15.73 -13.47
N PRO A 160 5.79 14.69 -12.97
CA PRO A 160 4.33 14.69 -12.91
C PRO A 160 3.76 15.90 -12.18
N ASP A 161 2.59 16.36 -12.63
CA ASP A 161 1.84 17.41 -11.97
C ASP A 161 1.60 17.09 -10.50
N ALA A 162 1.40 18.13 -9.68
CA ALA A 162 1.17 18.01 -8.24
C ALA A 162 -0.21 17.39 -7.94
N ARG A 163 -0.32 16.08 -8.18
CA ARG A 163 -1.50 15.25 -7.94
C ARG A 163 -1.09 13.84 -7.55
N TYR A 164 -2.01 13.14 -6.89
CA TYR A 164 -1.90 11.69 -6.77
C TYR A 164 -2.01 11.07 -8.17
N ILE A 165 -1.20 10.06 -8.45
CA ILE A 165 -1.28 9.36 -9.72
C ILE A 165 -2.65 8.68 -9.86
N ALA A 166 -3.27 8.85 -11.02
CA ALA A 166 -4.53 8.22 -11.37
C ALA A 166 -4.47 7.72 -12.81
N GLY A 167 -4.77 6.44 -13.01
CA GLY A 167 -4.71 5.81 -14.33
C GLY A 167 -3.29 5.73 -14.91
N ASP A 168 -3.24 5.65 -16.23
CA ASP A 168 -2.00 5.57 -17.00
C ASP A 168 -1.30 6.92 -17.10
N THR A 169 0.03 6.87 -17.21
CA THR A 169 0.88 8.01 -17.56
C THR A 169 1.82 7.63 -18.71
N PRO A 170 2.56 8.58 -19.31
CA PRO A 170 3.62 8.25 -20.26
C PRO A 170 4.73 7.35 -19.70
N VAL A 171 4.91 7.31 -18.37
CA VAL A 171 5.99 6.57 -17.69
C VAL A 171 5.49 5.25 -17.09
N PHE A 172 4.23 5.21 -16.66
CA PHE A 172 3.62 4.06 -15.99
C PHE A 172 2.29 3.64 -16.62
N GLU A 173 2.06 2.34 -16.68
CA GLU A 173 0.78 1.72 -17.02
C GLU A 173 0.14 1.19 -15.75
N ARG A 174 -1.15 1.46 -15.54
CA ARG A 174 -1.90 0.92 -14.40
C ARG A 174 -2.42 -0.47 -14.76
N LEU A 175 -2.00 -1.47 -14.00
CA LEU A 175 -2.32 -2.87 -14.24
C LEU A 175 -3.61 -3.31 -13.56
N ALA A 176 -3.81 -2.85 -12.32
CA ALA A 176 -4.95 -3.23 -11.50
C ALA A 176 -5.25 -2.15 -10.47
N VAL A 177 -6.50 -2.14 -10.01
CA VAL A 177 -6.95 -1.36 -8.85
C VAL A 177 -7.73 -2.29 -7.94
N TYR A 178 -7.30 -2.36 -6.69
CA TYR A 178 -8.01 -3.05 -5.63
C TYR A 178 -8.75 -2.01 -4.81
N GLY A 179 -10.06 -1.95 -4.99
CA GLY A 179 -10.93 -1.04 -4.25
C GLY A 179 -10.83 -1.30 -2.76
N GLY A 180 -10.60 -0.23 -2.01
CA GLY A 180 -10.72 -0.21 -0.56
C GLY A 180 -12.17 -0.51 -0.19
N ARG A 181 -12.35 -1.35 0.82
CA ARG A 181 -13.65 -1.63 1.41
C ARG A 181 -13.50 -1.66 2.91
N PHE A 182 -14.53 -1.26 3.63
CA PHE A 182 -14.50 -1.30 5.07
C PHE A 182 -14.19 -2.72 5.56
N ASN A 183 -13.18 -2.84 6.40
CA ASN A 183 -12.67 -4.10 6.94
C ASN A 183 -12.13 -5.09 5.88
N ARG A 184 -11.68 -4.58 4.74
CA ARG A 184 -10.88 -5.35 3.76
C ARG A 184 -9.41 -5.21 4.07
N ALA A 185 -8.64 -6.28 3.96
CA ALA A 185 -7.20 -6.21 3.83
C ALA A 185 -6.73 -6.69 2.46
N ILE A 186 -5.61 -6.14 1.99
CA ILE A 186 -4.86 -6.70 0.86
C ILE A 186 -3.44 -7.05 1.31
N LEU A 187 -2.92 -8.18 0.84
CA LEU A 187 -1.56 -8.66 1.10
C LEU A 187 -0.84 -8.84 -0.24
N TYR A 188 0.33 -8.21 -0.37
CA TYR A 188 1.13 -8.23 -1.59
C TYR A 188 2.63 -8.07 -1.28
N ARG A 189 3.51 -8.34 -2.25
CA ARG A 189 4.95 -8.12 -2.07
C ARG A 189 5.29 -6.64 -2.05
N SER A 190 6.03 -6.20 -1.05
CA SER A 190 6.45 -4.80 -0.88
C SER A 190 7.32 -4.27 -2.02
N ASN A 191 7.94 -5.16 -2.79
CA ASN A 191 8.73 -4.79 -3.96
C ASN A 191 7.89 -4.52 -5.23
N THR A 192 6.57 -4.70 -5.18
CA THR A 192 5.67 -4.44 -6.32
C THR A 192 5.43 -2.94 -6.47
N LEU A 193 5.45 -2.42 -7.69
CA LEU A 193 5.14 -1.01 -7.99
C LEU A 193 3.67 -0.72 -7.74
N HIS A 194 3.38 0.15 -6.78
CA HIS A 194 2.03 0.48 -6.37
C HIS A 194 1.90 1.94 -5.91
N CYS A 195 0.66 2.40 -5.77
CA CYS A 195 0.32 3.69 -5.17
C CYS A 195 -1.09 3.63 -4.57
N ALA A 196 -1.41 4.57 -3.68
CA ALA A 196 -2.78 4.76 -3.27
C ALA A 196 -3.62 5.23 -4.48
N ASP A 197 -4.76 4.59 -4.72
CA ASP A 197 -5.74 5.04 -5.71
C ASP A 197 -6.73 5.97 -4.99
N LEU A 198 -6.59 7.27 -5.18
CA LEU A 198 -7.36 8.28 -4.48
C LEU A 198 -8.17 9.10 -5.49
N PRO A 199 -9.50 9.16 -5.39
CA PRO A 199 -10.29 10.05 -6.24
C PRO A 199 -10.02 11.50 -5.87
N ASP A 200 -10.03 12.41 -6.86
CA ASP A 200 -9.82 13.86 -6.63
C ASP A 200 -10.85 14.47 -5.65
N SER A 201 -12.03 13.86 -5.54
CA SER A 201 -13.10 14.27 -4.63
C SER A 201 -12.97 13.69 -3.21
N LEU A 202 -11.86 13.03 -2.88
CA LEU A 202 -11.65 12.46 -1.55
C LEU A 202 -11.42 13.58 -0.52
N THR A 203 -12.15 13.53 0.59
CA THR A 203 -11.91 14.44 1.71
C THR A 203 -10.63 14.03 2.43
N LEU A 204 -9.68 14.97 2.55
CA LEU A 204 -8.43 14.78 3.28
C LEU A 204 -8.57 15.22 4.75
N ASP A 205 -9.43 14.52 5.48
CA ASP A 205 -9.70 14.77 6.89
C ASP A 205 -8.64 14.08 7.79
N PRO A 206 -7.97 14.79 8.70
CA PRO A 206 -7.02 14.17 9.64
C PRO A 206 -7.68 13.34 10.75
N ASP A 207 -9.00 13.43 10.94
CA ASP A 207 -9.71 12.67 11.98
C ASP A 207 -9.80 11.17 11.61
N PRO A 208 -9.33 10.23 12.44
CA PRO A 208 -9.43 8.79 12.17
C PRO A 208 -10.87 8.29 11.98
N ALA A 209 -11.88 9.00 12.50
CA ALA A 209 -13.28 8.61 12.37
C ALA A 209 -13.82 8.83 10.94
N THR A 210 -13.42 9.92 10.29
CA THR A 210 -13.96 10.40 9.00
C THR A 210 -12.94 10.36 7.87
N GLY A 211 -11.66 10.42 8.18
CA GLY A 211 -10.55 10.37 7.23
C GLY A 211 -10.34 9.02 6.57
N ARG A 212 -9.47 9.01 5.56
CA ARG A 212 -9.05 7.78 4.86
C ARG A 212 -8.09 6.96 5.72
N LEU A 213 -8.61 6.35 6.78
CA LEU A 213 -7.87 5.53 7.73
C LEU A 213 -7.55 4.14 7.16
N THR A 214 -6.27 3.78 7.20
CA THR A 214 -5.79 2.40 6.97
C THR A 214 -4.83 1.96 8.05
N VAL A 215 -4.68 0.66 8.23
CA VAL A 215 -3.54 0.06 8.92
C VAL A 215 -2.57 -0.47 7.86
N ASN A 216 -1.34 0.03 7.88
CA ASN A 216 -0.26 -0.39 7.01
C ASN A 216 0.71 -1.22 7.84
N THR A 217 0.83 -2.51 7.57
CA THR A 217 1.72 -3.43 8.28
C THR A 217 2.74 -4.01 7.32
N PHE A 218 4.01 -3.93 7.69
CA PHE A 218 5.11 -4.55 6.94
C PHE A 218 5.58 -5.80 7.64
N LEU A 219 5.75 -6.87 6.86
CA LEU A 219 6.01 -8.21 7.34
C LEU A 219 7.26 -8.77 6.67
N ASP A 220 8.17 -9.29 7.47
CA ASP A 220 9.31 -10.07 6.98
C ASP A 220 9.11 -11.55 7.27
N LYS A 221 9.89 -12.37 6.57
CA LYS A 221 10.15 -13.74 6.99
C LYS A 221 10.78 -13.75 8.39
N ALA A 222 10.19 -14.51 9.31
CA ALA A 222 10.73 -14.75 10.65
C ALA A 222 11.88 -15.77 10.65
#